data_AF-A0AAN7ICX5-F1
#
_entry.id   AF-A0AAN7ICX5-F1
#
_cell.length_a   1.000
_cell.length_b   1.000
_cell.length_c   1.000
_cell.angle_alpha   90.00
_cell.angle_beta   90.00
_cell.angle_gamma   90.00
#
_symmetry.space_group_name_H-M   'P 1'
#
loop_
_entity.id
_entity.type
_entity.pdbx_description
1 polymer ?
#
loop_
_entity_poly.entity_id
_entity_poly.type
_entity_poly.pdbx_seq_one_letter_code
_entity_poly.pdbx_strand_id
1 'polypeptide(L)'
;MELEGYSDEPTCSFSLGLVSEPQIVPEEHPTRTPAPNHEDFGPEDLMDLNPETPPKRRRLLPSEAGPKWEDLNKDCLVNVVTRLGTKSLLIVIPFVCKSWYRVSLDPSCWQTINFQEIKYGHQSWYHFSSAYAFFKSIIKRSQGNATAVMLPTLCTEEVLRYLANECPALKALYFPPAIWDNSSFVLPKLIRKWKNLELLKLGNSINMVKILEGISLHCKNFCRLDIDSTAYIGRRAAAAIPTLLPNIKYLNLRRANISRMSLKRTLRGCKKLVHLDVRDSVGFECDDKLLKLGSHISNFQIFKDDDAYIVGFIGEVEIHAGFEENASET
;
A
#
# COMPACT_ATOMS: atom_id res chain seq x y z
N MET A 1 2.03 -12.23 72.67
CA MET A 1 1.76 -10.86 72.20
C MET A 1 2.11 -10.86 70.72
N GLU A 2 1.37 -11.56 69.85
CA GLU A 2 -0.05 -11.35 69.50
C GLU A 2 -0.35 -9.90 69.15
N LEU A 3 -0.51 -9.63 67.86
CA LEU A 3 -1.79 -9.42 67.15
C LEU A 3 -1.43 -9.42 65.64
N GLU A 4 -1.90 -10.38 64.82
CA GLU A 4 -3.17 -10.36 64.07
C GLU A 4 -3.40 -9.03 63.32
N GLY A 5 -3.70 -8.95 62.02
CA GLY A 5 -4.06 -9.95 61.03
C GLY A 5 -4.50 -9.24 59.73
N TYR A 6 -4.91 -10.06 58.76
CA TYR A 6 -5.72 -9.73 57.58
C TYR A 6 -5.10 -8.95 56.41
N SER A 7 -4.68 -9.77 55.44
CA SER A 7 -4.87 -9.63 54.00
C SER A 7 -6.16 -8.91 53.59
N ASP A 8 -6.05 -8.01 52.60
CA ASP A 8 -7.05 -7.85 51.54
C ASP A 8 -6.43 -7.14 50.32
N GLU A 9 -6.16 -7.93 49.27
CA GLU A 9 -6.10 -7.46 47.90
C GLU A 9 -7.52 -7.13 47.44
N PRO A 10 -7.78 -6.01 46.73
CA PRO A 10 -8.94 -5.95 45.86
C PRO A 10 -8.65 -6.80 44.61
N THR A 11 -9.08 -8.06 44.68
CA THR A 11 -9.26 -8.95 43.53
C THR A 11 -10.30 -8.33 42.60
N CYS A 12 -9.84 -7.81 41.46
CA CYS A 12 -10.75 -7.45 40.37
C CYS A 12 -11.15 -8.75 39.64
N SER A 13 -12.24 -9.36 40.11
CA SER A 13 -12.88 -10.50 39.45
C SER A 13 -13.52 -10.02 38.13
N PHE A 14 -12.81 -10.20 37.03
CA PHE A 14 -13.47 -10.22 35.72
C PHE A 14 -14.07 -11.62 35.53
N SER A 15 -15.37 -11.74 35.76
CA SER A 15 -16.16 -12.84 35.25
C SER A 15 -16.07 -12.82 33.72
N LEU A 16 -15.25 -13.71 33.16
CA LEU A 16 -15.33 -14.09 31.75
C LEU A 16 -16.66 -14.82 31.56
N GLY A 17 -17.70 -14.08 31.21
CA GLY A 17 -18.88 -14.64 30.56
C GLY A 17 -18.42 -15.33 29.29
N LEU A 18 -18.45 -16.66 29.28
CA LEU A 18 -18.34 -17.48 28.09
C LEU A 18 -19.52 -17.12 27.18
N VAL A 19 -19.31 -16.21 26.24
CA VAL A 19 -20.22 -16.05 25.11
C VAL A 19 -19.87 -17.16 24.13
N SER A 20 -20.76 -18.13 24.01
CA SER A 20 -20.69 -19.23 23.06
C SER A 20 -20.51 -18.70 21.62
N GLU A 21 -19.69 -19.40 20.84
CA GLU A 21 -19.52 -19.18 19.41
C GLU A 21 -20.88 -19.17 18.68
N PRO A 22 -21.09 -18.28 17.70
CA PRO A 22 -22.23 -18.39 16.81
C PRO A 22 -22.08 -19.66 15.94
N GLN A 23 -23.06 -20.55 16.05
CA GLN A 23 -23.25 -21.69 15.16
C GLN A 23 -23.40 -21.21 13.72
N ILE A 24 -22.52 -21.67 12.84
CA ILE A 24 -22.66 -21.49 11.38
C ILE A 24 -23.78 -22.42 10.92
N VAL A 25 -24.90 -21.84 10.49
CA VAL A 25 -25.99 -22.54 9.81
C VAL A 25 -25.50 -22.98 8.43
N PRO A 26 -25.75 -24.22 7.97
CA PRO A 26 -25.40 -24.63 6.61
C PRO A 26 -26.24 -23.85 5.59
N GLU A 27 -25.59 -23.20 4.63
CA GLU A 27 -26.28 -22.66 3.45
C GLU A 27 -26.89 -23.81 2.62
N GLU A 28 -28.18 -23.69 2.31
CA GLU A 28 -28.86 -24.55 1.34
C GLU A 28 -28.24 -24.40 -0.05
N HIS A 29 -27.93 -25.52 -0.69
CA HIS A 29 -27.51 -25.55 -2.09
C HIS A 29 -28.62 -25.06 -3.03
N PRO A 30 -28.31 -24.21 -4.02
CA PRO A 30 -29.26 -23.90 -5.09
C PRO A 30 -29.62 -25.17 -5.85
N THR A 31 -30.90 -25.48 -5.92
CA THR A 31 -31.46 -26.60 -6.66
C THR A 31 -31.10 -26.47 -8.14
N ARG A 32 -30.46 -27.51 -8.69
CA ARG A 32 -30.07 -27.59 -10.09
C ARG A 32 -31.33 -27.63 -10.96
N THR A 33 -31.51 -26.63 -11.81
CA THR A 33 -32.56 -26.60 -12.85
C THR A 33 -32.30 -27.73 -13.87
N PRO A 34 -33.32 -28.45 -14.38
CA PRO A 34 -33.11 -29.47 -15.39
C PRO A 34 -32.71 -28.84 -16.72
N ALA A 35 -31.78 -29.47 -17.45
CA ALA A 35 -31.44 -29.09 -18.81
C ALA A 35 -32.63 -29.34 -19.76
N PRO A 36 -32.84 -28.53 -20.81
CA PRO A 36 -33.87 -28.78 -21.80
C PRO A 36 -33.52 -30.01 -22.66
N ASN A 37 -34.58 -30.68 -23.10
CA ASN A 37 -34.57 -31.91 -23.85
C ASN A 37 -33.79 -31.83 -25.17
N HIS A 38 -33.22 -32.98 -25.53
CA HIS A 38 -32.62 -33.32 -26.82
C HIS A 38 -33.44 -32.82 -28.02
N GLU A 39 -32.81 -32.01 -28.87
CA GLU A 39 -33.19 -31.88 -30.28
C GLU A 39 -32.19 -32.68 -31.13
N ASP A 40 -32.73 -33.79 -31.64
CA ASP A 40 -32.50 -34.50 -32.90
C ASP A 40 -31.33 -34.05 -33.80
N PHE A 41 -30.30 -34.89 -33.91
CA PHE A 41 -29.44 -34.97 -35.10
C PHE A 41 -29.35 -36.45 -35.51
N GLY A 42 -29.82 -36.73 -36.73
CA GLY A 42 -30.05 -38.06 -37.27
C GLY A 42 -28.80 -38.92 -37.53
N PRO A 43 -28.98 -40.19 -37.94
CA PRO A 43 -27.95 -41.21 -37.88
C PRO A 43 -27.27 -41.39 -39.23
N GLU A 44 -26.20 -40.66 -39.50
CA GLU A 44 -25.16 -41.11 -40.43
C GLU A 44 -23.80 -40.78 -39.81
N ASP A 45 -22.83 -41.68 -40.00
CA ASP A 45 -21.46 -41.67 -39.46
C ASP A 45 -21.21 -42.44 -38.13
N LEU A 46 -22.01 -43.49 -37.88
CA LEU A 46 -21.56 -44.64 -37.10
C LEU A 46 -20.98 -45.70 -38.04
N MET A 47 -19.65 -45.67 -38.26
CA MET A 47 -18.77 -46.85 -38.42
C MET A 47 -17.39 -46.42 -38.96
N ASP A 48 -16.46 -46.13 -38.04
CA ASP A 48 -15.10 -46.71 -38.01
C ASP A 48 -14.24 -45.95 -36.98
N LEU A 49 -14.34 -46.38 -35.71
CA LEU A 49 -13.39 -45.99 -34.67
C LEU A 49 -12.65 -47.24 -34.19
N ASN A 50 -11.49 -47.48 -34.80
CA ASN A 50 -10.44 -48.33 -34.24
C ASN A 50 -9.88 -47.65 -32.96
N PRO A 51 -9.88 -48.28 -31.77
CA PRO A 51 -9.57 -47.60 -30.51
C PRO A 51 -8.09 -47.21 -30.26
N GLU A 52 -7.16 -47.46 -31.17
CA GLU A 52 -5.72 -47.40 -30.84
C GLU A 52 -4.92 -46.20 -31.38
N THR A 53 -5.54 -45.08 -31.79
CA THR A 53 -4.75 -43.87 -32.08
C THR A 53 -5.28 -42.62 -31.39
N PRO A 54 -4.49 -41.99 -30.49
CA PRO A 54 -4.87 -40.70 -29.92
C PRO A 54 -4.92 -39.65 -31.04
N PRO A 55 -5.86 -38.67 -30.99
CA PRO A 55 -5.96 -37.66 -32.03
C PRO A 55 -4.62 -36.92 -32.14
N LYS A 56 -4.00 -36.99 -33.33
CA LYS A 56 -2.76 -36.27 -33.61
C LYS A 56 -3.00 -34.78 -33.35
N ARG A 57 -2.43 -34.22 -32.27
CA ARG A 57 -2.32 -32.77 -32.09
C ARG A 57 -1.71 -32.21 -33.37
N ARG A 58 -2.46 -31.42 -34.15
CA ARG A 58 -1.90 -30.64 -35.25
C ARG A 58 -0.78 -29.78 -34.67
N ARG A 59 0.48 -30.13 -34.99
CA ARG A 59 1.59 -29.20 -34.85
C ARG A 59 1.40 -28.17 -35.96
N LEU A 60 1.03 -26.95 -35.59
CA LEU A 60 1.08 -25.82 -36.52
C LEU A 60 2.48 -25.77 -37.12
N LEU A 61 2.57 -25.58 -38.43
CA LEU A 61 3.86 -25.41 -39.10
C LEU A 61 4.57 -24.18 -38.49
N PRO A 62 5.91 -24.18 -38.37
CA PRO A 62 6.65 -23.07 -37.76
C PRO A 62 6.35 -21.70 -38.37
N SER A 63 5.85 -21.64 -39.61
CA SER A 63 5.47 -20.41 -40.31
C SER A 63 4.08 -19.88 -39.98
N GLU A 64 3.22 -20.64 -39.28
CA GLU A 64 1.86 -20.23 -38.89
C GLU A 64 1.76 -19.82 -37.41
N ALA A 65 2.78 -20.13 -36.61
CA ALA A 65 2.91 -19.60 -35.27
C ALA A 65 3.48 -18.18 -35.39
N GLY A 66 2.65 -17.16 -35.12
CA GLY A 66 3.11 -15.77 -35.06
C GLY A 66 4.34 -15.60 -34.14
N PRO A 67 5.01 -14.43 -34.21
CA PRO A 67 6.26 -14.19 -33.47
C PRO A 67 6.11 -14.56 -32.00
N LYS A 68 7.03 -15.37 -31.48
CA LYS A 68 6.95 -15.78 -30.08
C LYS A 68 7.45 -14.65 -29.18
N TRP A 69 6.80 -14.49 -28.05
CA TRP A 69 7.24 -13.55 -27.00
C TRP A 69 8.65 -13.85 -26.49
N GLU A 70 9.12 -15.09 -26.56
CA GLU A 70 10.48 -15.47 -26.12
C GLU A 70 11.61 -14.92 -27.02
N ASP A 71 11.27 -14.55 -28.26
CA ASP A 71 12.20 -14.03 -29.27
C ASP A 71 12.29 -12.49 -29.29
N LEU A 72 11.51 -11.81 -28.44
CA LEU A 72 11.62 -10.36 -28.26
C LEU A 72 13.01 -9.98 -27.76
N ASN A 73 13.45 -8.77 -28.15
CA ASN A 73 14.68 -8.18 -27.63
C ASN A 73 14.64 -8.13 -26.09
N LYS A 74 15.78 -8.43 -25.46
CA LYS A 74 15.93 -8.48 -24.00
C LYS A 74 15.40 -7.21 -23.32
N ASP A 75 15.69 -6.02 -23.87
CA ASP A 75 15.30 -4.74 -23.30
C ASP A 75 13.77 -4.54 -23.37
N CYS A 76 13.14 -5.02 -24.43
CA CYS A 76 11.69 -5.05 -24.54
C CYS A 76 11.08 -5.97 -23.46
N LEU A 77 11.65 -7.16 -23.26
CA LEU A 77 11.21 -8.08 -22.22
C LEU A 77 11.39 -7.50 -20.82
N VAL A 78 12.53 -6.86 -20.54
CA VAL A 78 12.76 -6.15 -19.27
C VAL A 78 11.68 -5.10 -19.03
N ASN A 79 11.37 -4.26 -20.02
CA ASN A 79 10.34 -3.22 -19.91
C ASN A 79 8.93 -3.80 -19.68
N VAL A 80 8.62 -4.97 -20.23
CA VAL A 80 7.36 -5.68 -19.93
C VAL A 80 7.39 -6.19 -18.49
N VAL A 81 8.45 -6.91 -18.12
CA VAL A 81 8.57 -7.60 -16.84
C VAL A 81 8.57 -6.63 -15.65
N THR A 82 9.22 -5.46 -15.78
CA THR A 82 9.24 -4.42 -14.73
C THR A 82 7.85 -3.89 -14.36
N ARG A 83 6.86 -4.06 -15.24
CA ARG A 83 5.48 -3.60 -15.03
C ARG A 83 4.58 -4.63 -14.35
N LEU A 84 5.03 -5.87 -14.21
CA LEU A 84 4.21 -6.99 -13.70
C LEU A 84 4.20 -7.11 -12.17
N GLY A 85 5.04 -6.34 -11.48
CA GLY A 85 5.14 -6.32 -10.01
C GLY A 85 5.99 -7.46 -9.43
N THR A 86 6.27 -7.35 -8.14
CA THR A 86 7.23 -8.21 -7.43
C THR A 86 6.73 -9.64 -7.29
N LYS A 87 5.42 -9.83 -7.07
CA LYS A 87 4.84 -11.17 -6.96
C LYS A 87 5.05 -11.96 -8.26
N SER A 88 4.70 -11.36 -9.41
CA SER A 88 4.85 -11.99 -10.73
C SER A 88 6.30 -12.35 -11.02
N LEU A 89 7.24 -11.43 -10.73
CA LEU A 89 8.68 -11.65 -10.86
C LEU A 89 9.21 -12.86 -10.11
N LEU A 90 8.61 -13.19 -8.97
CA LEU A 90 9.02 -14.31 -8.13
C LEU A 90 8.42 -15.64 -8.57
N ILE A 91 7.14 -15.66 -8.92
CA ILE A 91 6.37 -16.92 -8.98
C ILE A 91 5.81 -17.23 -10.38
N VAL A 92 5.85 -16.28 -11.31
CA VAL A 92 5.31 -16.44 -12.66
C VAL A 92 6.45 -16.40 -13.67
N ILE A 93 7.20 -15.29 -13.73
CA ILE A 93 8.21 -15.03 -14.77
C ILE A 93 9.28 -16.13 -14.88
N PRO A 94 9.83 -16.67 -13.76
CA PRO A 94 10.82 -17.75 -13.84
C PRO A 94 10.30 -19.04 -14.49
N PHE A 95 8.97 -19.23 -14.55
CA PHE A 95 8.34 -20.47 -15.01
C PHE A 95 7.69 -20.35 -16.40
N VAL A 96 7.76 -19.18 -17.06
CA VAL A 96 7.25 -18.99 -18.43
C VAL A 96 8.14 -19.71 -19.45
N CYS A 97 9.40 -19.31 -19.56
CA CYS A 97 10.42 -19.95 -20.39
C CYS A 97 11.82 -19.51 -19.97
N LYS A 98 12.86 -20.11 -20.57
CA LYS A 98 14.27 -19.80 -20.26
C LYS A 98 14.63 -18.33 -20.52
N SER A 99 14.08 -17.73 -21.58
CA SER A 99 14.32 -16.32 -21.94
C SER A 99 13.80 -15.39 -20.85
N TRP A 100 12.56 -15.60 -20.42
CA TRP A 100 11.92 -14.81 -19.36
C TRP A 100 12.57 -15.03 -17.99
N TYR A 101 12.99 -16.26 -17.68
CA TYR A 101 13.77 -16.52 -16.48
C TYR A 101 15.07 -15.71 -16.44
N ARG A 102 15.84 -15.67 -17.54
CA ARG A 102 17.06 -14.86 -17.63
C ARG A 102 16.79 -13.37 -17.45
N VAL A 103 15.69 -12.87 -18.00
CA VAL A 103 15.25 -11.47 -17.80
C VAL A 103 14.89 -11.19 -16.34
N SER A 104 14.25 -12.13 -15.64
CA SER A 104 13.92 -11.97 -14.21
C SER A 104 15.14 -11.83 -13.29
N LEU A 105 16.33 -12.23 -13.76
CA LEU A 105 17.59 -12.07 -13.04
C LEU A 105 18.24 -10.69 -13.25
N ASP A 106 17.72 -9.89 -14.18
CA ASP A 106 18.23 -8.55 -14.45
C ASP A 106 17.90 -7.60 -13.28
N PRO A 107 18.88 -6.87 -12.71
CA PRO A 107 18.63 -5.96 -11.58
C PRO A 107 17.62 -4.86 -11.86
N SER A 108 17.46 -4.44 -13.12
CA SER A 108 16.49 -3.42 -13.52
C SER A 108 15.05 -3.85 -13.24
N CYS A 109 14.76 -5.16 -13.29
CA CYS A 109 13.47 -5.73 -12.92
C CYS A 109 13.12 -5.54 -11.43
N TRP A 110 14.12 -5.28 -10.58
CA TRP A 110 13.99 -5.20 -9.12
C TRP A 110 14.14 -3.78 -8.58
N GLN A 111 13.89 -2.76 -9.41
CA GLN A 111 13.88 -1.36 -9.00
C GLN A 111 12.72 -1.04 -8.04
N THR A 112 11.56 -1.67 -8.24
CA THR A 112 10.40 -1.56 -7.34
C THR A 112 10.14 -2.91 -6.70
N ILE A 113 10.22 -2.97 -5.37
CA ILE A 113 10.05 -4.19 -4.58
C ILE A 113 8.89 -3.99 -3.61
N ASN A 114 7.79 -4.69 -3.86
CA ASN A 114 6.60 -4.65 -3.02
C ASN A 114 6.46 -5.95 -2.23
N PHE A 115 6.89 -5.94 -0.96
CA PHE A 115 6.70 -7.10 -0.07
C PHE A 115 5.24 -7.26 0.40
N GLN A 116 4.39 -6.23 0.25
CA GLN A 116 2.99 -6.29 0.68
C GLN A 116 2.12 -7.13 -0.28
N GLU A 117 2.55 -7.31 -1.53
CA GLU A 117 1.92 -8.24 -2.49
C GLU A 117 2.19 -9.72 -2.15
N ILE A 118 3.24 -9.97 -1.36
CA ILE A 118 3.69 -11.31 -1.00
C ILE A 118 3.02 -11.70 0.31
N LYS A 119 1.80 -12.21 0.23
CA LYS A 119 1.05 -12.68 1.41
C LYS A 119 1.79 -13.84 2.10
N TYR A 120 1.80 -13.84 3.43
CA TYR A 120 2.25 -14.97 4.24
C TYR A 120 1.45 -16.22 3.85
N GLY A 121 2.14 -17.34 3.59
CA GLY A 121 1.53 -18.59 3.10
C GLY A 121 1.79 -18.92 1.63
N HIS A 122 2.36 -18.00 0.85
CA HIS A 122 2.68 -18.27 -0.56
C HIS A 122 3.89 -19.19 -0.70
N GLN A 123 3.72 -20.42 -1.22
CA GLN A 123 4.69 -21.55 -1.16
C GLN A 123 6.18 -21.22 -1.36
N SER A 124 6.49 -20.20 -2.15
CA SER A 124 7.81 -19.57 -2.29
C SER A 124 8.55 -19.26 -0.97
N TRP A 125 7.85 -19.03 0.14
CA TRP A 125 8.45 -18.79 1.46
C TRP A 125 9.02 -20.04 2.14
N TYR A 126 8.44 -21.23 1.92
CA TYR A 126 8.83 -22.46 2.62
C TYR A 126 10.24 -22.93 2.25
N HIS A 127 10.79 -22.43 1.13
CA HIS A 127 12.16 -22.70 0.73
C HIS A 127 13.20 -21.88 1.51
N PHE A 128 12.78 -20.89 2.31
CA PHE A 128 13.68 -20.05 3.09
C PHE A 128 13.60 -20.40 4.58
N SER A 129 14.76 -20.38 5.24
CA SER A 129 14.87 -20.65 6.68
C SER A 129 14.15 -19.63 7.56
N SER A 130 13.85 -18.43 7.04
CA SER A 130 13.12 -17.38 7.76
C SER A 130 12.59 -16.31 6.80
N ALA A 131 11.60 -15.53 7.28
CA ALA A 131 11.11 -14.34 6.58
C ALA A 131 12.24 -13.32 6.30
N TYR A 132 13.22 -13.23 7.20
CA TYR A 132 14.39 -12.37 7.00
C TYR A 132 15.33 -12.89 5.91
N ALA A 133 15.58 -14.20 5.85
CA ALA A 133 16.37 -14.79 4.77
C ALA A 133 15.72 -14.57 3.39
N PHE A 134 14.38 -14.69 3.33
CA PHE A 134 13.60 -14.36 2.14
C PHE A 134 13.72 -12.89 1.76
N PHE A 135 13.56 -11.97 2.72
CA PHE A 135 13.74 -10.53 2.50
C PHE A 135 15.12 -10.21 1.90
N LYS A 136 16.20 -10.73 2.51
CA LYS A 136 17.56 -10.53 2.00
C LYS A 136 17.73 -11.05 0.58
N SER A 137 17.20 -12.25 0.29
CA SER A 137 17.28 -12.85 -1.04
C SER A 137 16.66 -11.97 -2.11
N ILE A 138 15.50 -11.37 -1.83
CA ILE A 138 14.83 -10.45 -2.75
C ILE A 138 15.61 -9.16 -2.93
N ILE A 139 16.03 -8.52 -1.83
CA ILE A 139 16.79 -7.27 -1.91
C ILE A 139 18.08 -7.43 -2.72
N LYS A 140 18.80 -8.57 -2.55
CA LYS A 140 20.03 -8.85 -3.30
C LYS A 140 19.83 -8.89 -4.82
N ARG A 141 18.64 -9.25 -5.31
CA ARG A 141 18.35 -9.27 -6.75
C ARG A 141 18.42 -7.88 -7.38
N SER A 142 18.19 -6.83 -6.60
CA SER A 142 18.31 -5.45 -7.07
C SER A 142 19.75 -4.98 -7.28
N GLN A 143 20.74 -5.67 -6.67
CA GLN A 143 22.15 -5.28 -6.72
C GLN A 143 22.39 -3.79 -6.38
N GLY A 144 21.59 -3.24 -5.47
CA GLY A 144 21.67 -1.83 -5.05
C GLY A 144 20.86 -0.85 -5.91
N ASN A 145 20.18 -1.31 -6.95
CA ASN A 145 19.36 -0.48 -7.84
C ASN A 145 17.91 -0.30 -7.39
N ALA A 146 17.52 -0.85 -6.23
CA ALA A 146 16.18 -0.65 -5.69
C ALA A 146 15.92 0.84 -5.41
N THR A 147 14.90 1.40 -6.05
CA THR A 147 14.47 2.79 -5.90
C THR A 147 13.16 2.93 -5.12
N ALA A 148 12.31 1.90 -5.11
CA ALA A 148 11.08 1.89 -4.33
C ALA A 148 10.96 0.56 -3.56
N VAL A 149 10.73 0.63 -2.26
CA VAL A 149 10.51 -0.55 -1.42
C VAL A 149 9.30 -0.36 -0.53
N MET A 150 8.31 -1.25 -0.67
CA MET A 150 7.21 -1.40 0.27
C MET A 150 7.52 -2.55 1.21
N LEU A 151 7.68 -2.24 2.50
CA LEU A 151 8.15 -3.19 3.50
C LEU A 151 7.08 -4.22 3.88
N PRO A 152 7.50 -5.44 4.29
CA PRO A 152 6.59 -6.46 4.77
C PRO A 152 5.91 -6.01 6.07
N THR A 153 4.75 -6.60 6.38
CA THR A 153 3.98 -6.31 7.59
C THR A 153 4.82 -6.47 8.86
N LEU A 154 5.63 -7.52 8.94
CA LEU A 154 6.56 -7.76 10.05
C LEU A 154 7.92 -7.13 9.74
N CYS A 155 8.02 -5.80 9.86
CA CYS A 155 9.28 -5.10 9.68
C CYS A 155 10.04 -4.99 11.00
N THR A 156 11.18 -5.67 11.10
CA THR A 156 12.10 -5.59 12.25
C THR A 156 13.17 -4.51 12.06
N GLU A 157 13.88 -4.17 13.13
CA GLU A 157 15.07 -3.32 13.05
C GLU A 157 16.15 -3.92 12.13
N GLU A 158 16.33 -5.24 12.16
CA GLU A 158 17.32 -5.94 11.33
C GLU A 158 17.03 -5.77 9.83
N VAL A 159 15.76 -5.91 9.44
CA VAL A 159 15.27 -5.67 8.07
C VAL A 159 15.64 -4.25 7.60
N LEU A 160 15.44 -3.24 8.46
CA LEU A 160 15.72 -1.84 8.11
C LEU A 160 17.21 -1.56 7.99
N ARG A 161 18.02 -2.10 8.89
CA ARG A 161 19.48 -1.96 8.82
C ARG A 161 20.02 -2.59 7.56
N TYR A 162 19.54 -3.78 7.21
CA TYR A 162 19.91 -4.46 5.96
C TYR A 162 19.51 -3.62 4.75
N LEU A 163 18.24 -3.17 4.68
CA LEU A 163 17.76 -2.31 3.60
C LEU A 163 18.60 -1.03 3.43
N ALA A 164 18.93 -0.37 4.55
CA ALA A 164 19.69 0.87 4.53
C ALA A 164 21.14 0.68 4.05
N ASN A 165 21.70 -0.53 4.17
CA ASN A 165 23.03 -0.85 3.65
C ASN A 165 23.01 -1.21 2.17
N GLU A 166 21.99 -1.96 1.75
CA GLU A 166 21.97 -2.61 0.45
C GLU A 166 21.27 -1.77 -0.62
N CYS A 167 20.43 -0.80 -0.22
CA CYS A 167 19.65 0.03 -1.15
C CYS A 167 19.95 1.53 -0.95
N PRO A 168 21.16 2.02 -1.27
CA PRO A 168 21.50 3.44 -1.14
C PRO A 168 20.78 4.33 -2.17
N ALA A 169 20.34 3.77 -3.30
CA ALA A 169 19.64 4.48 -4.37
C ALA A 169 18.14 4.74 -4.10
N LEU A 170 17.65 4.38 -2.90
CA LEU A 170 16.24 4.42 -2.55
C LEU A 170 15.65 5.84 -2.66
N LYS A 171 14.53 5.92 -3.37
CA LYS A 171 13.72 7.14 -3.58
C LYS A 171 12.40 7.10 -2.83
N ALA A 172 11.80 5.91 -2.68
CA ALA A 172 10.52 5.75 -2.01
C ALA A 172 10.56 4.59 -1.01
N LEU A 173 10.19 4.88 0.23
CA LEU A 173 10.09 3.87 1.28
C LEU A 173 8.67 3.87 1.86
N TYR A 174 8.03 2.71 1.85
CA TYR A 174 6.68 2.54 2.37
C TYR A 174 6.67 1.54 3.52
N PHE A 175 6.22 2.01 4.67
CA PHE A 175 5.95 1.13 5.80
C PHE A 175 4.53 0.56 5.74
N PRO A 176 4.32 -0.64 6.30
CA PRO A 176 2.99 -1.18 6.49
C PRO A 176 2.16 -0.28 7.45
N PRO A 177 0.82 -0.31 7.34
CA PRO A 177 -0.09 0.44 8.22
C PRO A 177 0.01 0.11 9.72
N ALA A 178 0.53 -1.08 10.07
CA ALA A 178 0.52 -1.61 11.44
C ALA A 178 1.51 -0.93 12.40
N ILE A 179 1.30 -1.14 13.70
CA ILE A 179 2.04 -0.50 14.81
C ILE A 179 3.54 -0.76 14.68
N TRP A 180 4.26 0.37 14.60
CA TRP A 180 5.69 0.46 14.46
C TRP A 180 6.32 0.73 15.84
N ASP A 181 6.38 -0.28 16.71
CA ASP A 181 6.84 -0.06 18.09
C ASP A 181 8.38 0.05 18.14
N ASN A 182 9.09 -1.05 17.92
CA ASN A 182 10.55 -1.10 18.15
C ASN A 182 11.40 -0.52 17.02
N SER A 183 10.98 -0.68 15.76
CA SER A 183 11.72 -0.18 14.60
C SER A 183 11.69 1.35 14.49
N SER A 184 10.90 2.07 15.29
CA SER A 184 10.76 3.54 15.18
C SER A 184 12.02 4.26 15.61
N PHE A 185 12.77 3.67 16.54
CA PHE A 185 13.96 4.27 17.14
C PHE A 185 15.18 4.20 16.22
N VAL A 186 15.26 3.18 15.36
CA VAL A 186 16.41 3.02 14.46
C VAL A 186 16.28 3.91 13.22
N LEU A 187 15.05 4.14 12.74
CA LEU A 187 14.79 4.85 11.49
C LEU A 187 15.47 6.23 11.40
N PRO A 188 15.38 7.14 12.41
CA PRO A 188 16.09 8.42 12.39
C PRO A 188 17.60 8.29 12.11
N LYS A 189 18.24 7.23 12.63
CA LYS A 189 19.68 6.99 12.46
C LYS A 189 20.06 6.47 11.07
N LEU A 190 19.09 5.89 10.36
CA LEU A 190 19.28 5.26 9.04
C LEU A 190 18.98 6.22 7.89
N ILE A 191 18.13 7.24 8.08
CA ILE A 191 17.72 8.19 7.03
C ILE A 191 18.93 8.80 6.29
N ARG A 192 20.04 9.04 6.99
CA ARG A 192 21.30 9.54 6.40
C ARG A 192 21.87 8.69 5.27
N LYS A 193 21.44 7.42 5.15
CA LYS A 193 21.87 6.50 4.09
C LYS A 193 21.07 6.67 2.79
N TRP A 194 19.86 7.22 2.86
CA TRP A 194 18.97 7.39 1.69
C TRP A 194 18.95 8.85 1.22
N LYS A 195 20.07 9.30 0.65
CA LYS A 195 20.23 10.69 0.19
C LYS A 195 19.27 11.07 -0.95
N ASN A 196 18.82 10.08 -1.72
CA ASN A 196 17.91 10.24 -2.85
C ASN A 196 16.44 10.08 -2.45
N LEU A 197 16.11 9.98 -1.15
CA LEU A 197 14.74 9.76 -0.71
C LEU A 197 13.86 10.96 -1.10
N GLU A 198 12.82 10.68 -1.87
CA GLU A 198 11.83 11.62 -2.37
C GLU A 198 10.49 11.44 -1.63
N LEU A 199 10.18 10.20 -1.22
CA LEU A 199 8.92 9.79 -0.60
C LEU A 199 9.14 8.91 0.64
N LEU A 200 8.42 9.23 1.71
CA LEU A 200 8.28 8.35 2.87
C LEU A 200 6.81 8.16 3.23
N LYS A 201 6.35 6.91 3.24
CA LYS A 201 5.06 6.54 3.83
C LYS A 201 5.30 5.85 5.17
N LEU A 202 4.78 6.40 6.28
CA LEU A 202 4.87 5.81 7.61
C LEU A 202 3.56 5.88 8.39
N GLY A 203 3.35 4.94 9.32
CA GLY A 203 2.26 5.01 10.28
C GLY A 203 2.56 5.90 11.48
N ASN A 204 1.90 5.61 12.60
CA ASN A 204 2.15 6.33 13.84
C ASN A 204 3.60 6.15 14.31
N SER A 205 4.27 7.25 14.67
CA SER A 205 5.64 7.22 15.17
C SER A 205 5.86 8.29 16.23
N ILE A 206 6.24 7.86 17.43
CA ILE A 206 6.66 8.75 18.51
C ILE A 206 7.93 9.55 18.17
N ASN A 207 8.71 9.09 17.19
CA ASN A 207 9.94 9.72 16.73
C ASN A 207 9.75 10.59 15.48
N MET A 208 8.51 10.94 15.10
CA MET A 208 8.21 11.72 13.90
C MET A 208 9.10 12.97 13.75
N VAL A 209 9.30 13.75 14.82
CA VAL A 209 10.15 14.95 14.76
C VAL A 209 11.60 14.61 14.37
N LYS A 210 12.19 13.58 14.98
CA LYS A 210 13.57 13.14 14.67
C LYS A 210 13.69 12.56 13.26
N ILE A 211 12.64 11.90 12.77
CA ILE A 211 12.56 11.42 11.38
C ILE A 211 12.60 12.62 10.44
N LEU A 212 11.75 13.62 10.66
CA LEU A 212 11.71 14.85 9.86
C LEU A 212 13.03 15.63 9.90
N GLU A 213 13.70 15.68 11.06
CA GLU A 213 15.03 16.28 11.21
C GLU A 213 16.05 15.56 10.31
N GLY A 214 16.11 14.22 10.38
CA GLY A 214 16.98 13.42 9.53
C GLY A 214 16.71 13.64 8.04
N ILE A 215 15.44 13.71 7.63
CA ILE A 215 15.04 13.96 6.24
C ILE A 215 15.52 15.35 5.81
N SER A 216 15.25 16.39 6.60
CA SER A 216 15.64 17.77 6.27
C SER A 216 17.16 17.91 6.09
N LEU A 217 17.93 17.17 6.89
CA LEU A 217 19.38 17.21 6.85
C LEU A 217 19.95 16.46 5.65
N HIS A 218 19.41 15.28 5.33
CA HIS A 218 20.07 14.32 4.43
C HIS A 218 19.37 14.10 3.07
N CYS A 219 18.06 14.35 2.95
CA CYS A 219 17.25 14.00 1.78
C CYS A 219 16.82 15.26 1.02
N LYS A 220 17.69 15.80 0.15
CA LYS A 220 17.48 17.11 -0.48
C LYS A 220 16.36 17.16 -1.51
N ASN A 221 15.98 16.00 -2.06
CA ASN A 221 14.91 15.87 -3.04
C ASN A 221 13.57 15.46 -2.40
N PHE A 222 13.50 15.39 -1.07
CA PHE A 222 12.30 14.96 -0.37
C PHE A 222 11.11 15.89 -0.66
N CYS A 223 10.02 15.31 -1.16
CA CYS A 223 8.86 16.09 -1.58
C CYS A 223 7.50 15.49 -1.21
N ARG A 224 7.47 14.23 -0.74
CA ARG A 224 6.23 13.53 -0.40
C ARG A 224 6.27 12.82 0.96
N LEU A 225 5.33 13.16 1.82
CA LEU A 225 5.11 12.50 3.10
C LEU A 225 3.69 11.94 3.15
N ASP A 226 3.58 10.63 3.30
CA ASP A 226 2.30 9.95 3.47
C ASP A 226 2.25 9.40 4.89
N ILE A 227 1.29 9.87 5.69
CA ILE A 227 1.07 9.42 7.07
C ILE A 227 -0.13 8.48 7.07
N ASP A 228 0.06 7.26 7.56
CA ASP A 228 -0.97 6.22 7.50
C ASP A 228 -2.21 6.55 8.35
N SER A 229 -3.30 5.90 7.93
CA SER A 229 -4.72 6.09 8.23
C SER A 229 -5.20 5.95 9.69
N THR A 230 -4.31 6.01 10.66
CA THR A 230 -4.64 5.99 12.10
C THR A 230 -3.68 6.80 12.95
N ALA A 231 -2.69 7.46 12.34
CA ALA A 231 -1.65 8.15 13.08
C ALA A 231 -2.21 9.41 13.77
N TYR A 232 -1.78 9.61 15.01
CA TYR A 232 -2.00 10.84 15.74
C TYR A 232 -0.91 11.86 15.41
N ILE A 233 -1.29 12.97 14.75
CA ILE A 233 -0.37 14.06 14.43
C ILE A 233 -0.45 15.11 15.53
N GLY A 234 0.30 14.86 16.60
CA GLY A 234 0.42 15.77 17.72
C GLY A 234 1.00 17.13 17.33
N ARG A 235 0.76 18.14 18.19
CA ARG A 235 1.18 19.54 17.95
C ARG A 235 2.67 19.69 17.57
N ARG A 236 3.55 18.90 18.18
CA ARG A 236 5.00 18.93 17.90
C ARG A 236 5.31 18.47 16.48
N ALA A 237 4.74 17.35 16.04
CA ALA A 237 4.91 16.83 14.69
C ALA A 237 4.34 17.80 13.64
N ALA A 238 3.12 18.31 13.88
CA ALA A 238 2.49 19.29 13.00
C ALA A 238 3.29 20.60 12.89
N ALA A 239 3.93 21.04 13.97
CA ALA A 239 4.81 22.21 13.94
C ALA A 239 6.13 21.95 13.21
N ALA A 240 6.63 20.71 13.26
CA ALA A 240 7.89 20.31 12.66
C ALA A 240 7.79 20.21 11.13
N ILE A 241 6.67 19.72 10.58
CA ILE A 241 6.47 19.57 9.12
C ILE A 241 6.80 20.85 8.34
N PRO A 242 6.16 22.01 8.57
CA PRO A 242 6.47 23.22 7.82
C PRO A 242 7.87 23.79 8.09
N THR A 243 8.42 23.52 9.27
CA THR A 243 9.73 24.04 9.68
C THR A 243 10.87 23.26 9.02
N LEU A 244 10.75 21.93 9.00
CA LEU A 244 11.80 21.02 8.54
C LEU A 244 11.63 20.62 7.07
N LEU A 245 10.40 20.63 6.56
CA LEU A 245 10.06 20.31 5.18
C LEU A 245 9.33 21.47 4.46
N PRO A 246 9.90 22.70 4.43
CA PRO A 246 9.22 23.87 3.88
C PRO A 246 8.89 23.76 2.38
N ASN A 247 9.60 22.87 1.66
CA ASN A 247 9.43 22.64 0.22
C ASN A 247 8.58 21.40 -0.13
N ILE A 248 7.91 20.79 0.86
CA ILE A 248 7.06 19.62 0.62
C ILE A 248 5.95 19.93 -0.38
N LYS A 249 5.72 19.02 -1.33
CA LYS A 249 4.74 19.17 -2.41
C LYS A 249 3.50 18.30 -2.20
N TYR A 250 3.68 17.11 -1.63
CA TYR A 250 2.62 16.13 -1.45
C TYR A 250 2.56 15.71 0.01
N LEU A 251 1.41 15.92 0.64
CA LEU A 251 1.17 15.52 2.01
C LEU A 251 -0.14 14.74 2.09
N ASN A 252 -0.07 13.45 2.39
CA ASN A 252 -1.24 12.62 2.59
C ASN A 252 -1.42 12.36 4.10
N LEU A 253 -2.53 12.86 4.65
CA LEU A 253 -2.95 12.70 6.04
C LEU A 253 -4.34 12.04 6.12
N ARG A 254 -4.77 11.35 5.05
CA ARG A 254 -6.08 10.71 4.98
C ARG A 254 -6.28 9.80 6.19
N ARG A 255 -7.44 9.90 6.85
CA ARG A 255 -7.81 9.17 8.10
C ARG A 255 -6.90 9.44 9.30
N ALA A 256 -6.01 10.43 9.25
CA ALA A 256 -5.20 10.81 10.41
C ALA A 256 -6.03 11.55 11.47
N ASN A 257 -5.56 11.52 12.71
CA ASN A 257 -6.06 12.38 13.78
C ASN A 257 -5.20 13.65 13.84
N ILE A 258 -5.78 14.78 13.43
CA ILE A 258 -5.10 16.07 13.38
C ILE A 258 -6.03 17.18 13.87
N SER A 259 -5.57 17.95 14.86
CA SER A 259 -6.35 19.09 15.35
C SER A 259 -6.46 20.19 14.29
N ARG A 260 -7.56 20.93 14.29
CA ARG A 260 -7.75 22.13 13.45
C ARG A 260 -6.58 23.12 13.55
N MET A 261 -6.03 23.30 14.75
CA MET A 261 -4.85 24.16 14.97
C MET A 261 -3.59 23.62 14.30
N SER A 262 -3.35 22.31 14.41
CA SER A 262 -2.24 21.62 13.73
C SER A 262 -2.36 21.75 12.21
N LEU A 263 -3.54 21.51 11.65
CA LEU A 263 -3.79 21.60 10.21
C LEU A 263 -3.56 23.03 9.69
N LYS A 264 -4.11 24.05 10.37
CA LYS A 264 -3.87 25.45 10.03
C LYS A 264 -2.38 25.80 10.04
N ARG A 265 -1.61 25.25 10.98
CA ARG A 265 -0.17 25.47 11.07
C ARG A 265 0.57 24.88 9.86
N THR A 266 0.20 23.66 9.45
CA THR A 266 0.72 23.02 8.24
C THR A 266 0.40 23.84 6.99
N LEU A 267 -0.86 24.23 6.79
CA LEU A 267 -1.29 25.05 5.64
C LEU A 267 -0.58 26.41 5.56
N ARG A 268 -0.34 27.04 6.72
CA ARG A 268 0.37 28.32 6.79
C ARG A 268 1.85 28.19 6.41
N GLY A 269 2.52 27.13 6.83
CA GLY A 269 3.96 26.99 6.61
C GLY A 269 4.36 26.29 5.31
N CYS A 270 3.57 25.32 4.84
CA CYS A 270 3.88 24.56 3.63
C CYS A 270 3.32 25.24 2.38
N LYS A 271 3.99 26.31 1.92
CA LYS A 271 3.52 27.13 0.78
C LYS A 271 3.65 26.48 -0.59
N LYS A 272 4.45 25.43 -0.72
CA LYS A 272 4.69 24.70 -1.98
C LYS A 272 3.84 23.43 -2.13
N LEU A 273 2.87 23.23 -1.25
CA LEU A 273 1.95 22.10 -1.37
C LEU A 273 1.16 22.19 -2.67
N VAL A 274 1.22 21.11 -3.44
CA VAL A 274 0.42 20.88 -4.64
C VAL A 274 -0.73 19.93 -4.32
N HIS A 275 -0.51 18.99 -3.40
CA HIS A 275 -1.50 18.02 -2.96
C HIS A 275 -1.54 17.92 -1.45
N LEU A 276 -2.74 17.99 -0.89
CA LEU A 276 -3.03 17.69 0.50
C LEU A 276 -4.30 16.84 0.56
N ASP A 277 -4.18 15.63 1.09
CA ASP A 277 -5.34 14.76 1.37
C ASP A 277 -5.56 14.68 2.89
N VAL A 278 -6.68 15.17 3.37
CA VAL A 278 -7.15 15.09 4.77
C VAL A 278 -8.55 14.48 4.85
N ARG A 279 -8.95 13.72 3.81
CA ARG A 279 -10.24 13.02 3.81
C ARG A 279 -10.30 12.02 4.96
N ASP A 280 -11.51 11.80 5.48
CA ASP A 280 -11.76 10.87 6.59
C ASP A 280 -10.94 11.18 7.87
N SER A 281 -10.23 12.31 7.96
CA SER A 281 -9.48 12.72 9.14
C SER A 281 -10.40 13.23 10.24
N VAL A 282 -9.99 13.09 11.49
CA VAL A 282 -10.73 13.57 12.66
C VAL A 282 -9.96 14.69 13.37
N GLY A 283 -10.68 15.55 14.12
CA GLY A 283 -10.09 16.62 14.94
C GLY A 283 -10.25 18.04 14.38
N PHE A 284 -11.01 18.20 13.30
CA PHE A 284 -11.40 19.51 12.77
C PHE A 284 -12.74 19.44 12.03
N GLU A 285 -13.48 20.55 12.07
CA GLU A 285 -14.57 20.82 11.13
C GLU A 285 -14.02 21.63 9.96
N CYS A 286 -14.54 21.38 8.76
CA CYS A 286 -14.21 22.16 7.57
C CYS A 286 -15.12 23.40 7.50
N ASP A 287 -14.53 24.56 7.25
CA ASP A 287 -15.24 25.83 7.04
C ASP A 287 -14.53 26.66 5.96
N ASP A 288 -15.19 27.70 5.46
CA ASP A 288 -14.65 28.58 4.41
C ASP A 288 -13.29 29.18 4.77
N LYS A 289 -13.06 29.45 6.07
CA LYS A 289 -11.79 29.97 6.57
C LYS A 289 -10.64 28.96 6.39
N LEU A 290 -10.91 27.67 6.56
CA LEU A 290 -9.94 26.60 6.36
C LEU A 290 -9.70 26.36 4.86
N LEU A 291 -10.77 26.35 4.05
CA LEU A 291 -10.69 26.23 2.60
C LEU A 291 -9.86 27.37 2.00
N LYS A 292 -10.16 28.62 2.38
CA LYS A 292 -9.39 29.81 1.97
C LYS A 292 -7.93 29.74 2.39
N LEU A 293 -7.61 29.07 3.49
CA LEU A 293 -6.22 28.92 3.93
C LEU A 293 -5.42 27.92 3.06
N GLY A 294 -6.10 26.96 2.45
CA GLY A 294 -5.53 25.97 1.53
C GLY A 294 -5.74 26.29 0.06
N SER A 295 -6.25 27.47 -0.30
CA SER A 295 -6.60 27.81 -1.68
C SER A 295 -5.41 27.86 -2.64
N HIS A 296 -4.18 27.90 -2.12
CA HIS A 296 -2.95 27.82 -2.92
C HIS A 296 -2.61 26.38 -3.34
N ILE A 297 -3.32 25.37 -2.83
CA ILE A 297 -3.06 23.95 -3.08
C ILE A 297 -3.93 23.49 -4.23
N SER A 298 -3.31 23.05 -5.34
CA SER A 298 -4.04 22.65 -6.55
C SER A 298 -4.96 21.44 -6.36
N ASN A 299 -4.58 20.50 -5.50
CA ASN A 299 -5.36 19.30 -5.18
C ASN A 299 -5.53 19.18 -3.66
N PHE A 300 -6.49 19.92 -3.11
CA PHE A 300 -6.85 19.89 -1.70
C PHE A 300 -8.10 19.02 -1.47
N GLN A 301 -7.89 17.81 -0.96
CA GLN A 301 -8.94 16.82 -0.72
C GLN A 301 -9.32 16.81 0.77
N ILE A 302 -10.56 17.19 1.07
CA ILE A 302 -11.10 17.24 2.45
C ILE A 302 -12.36 16.40 2.59
N PHE A 303 -13.25 16.46 1.61
CA PHE A 303 -14.53 15.76 1.61
C PHE A 303 -14.39 14.35 1.01
N LYS A 304 -15.27 13.42 1.40
CA LYS A 304 -15.27 12.06 0.84
C LYS A 304 -15.58 12.11 -0.66
N ASP A 305 -15.18 11.07 -1.40
CA ASP A 305 -15.41 11.01 -2.86
C ASP A 305 -16.92 11.04 -3.22
N ASP A 306 -17.82 10.71 -2.27
CA ASP A 306 -19.27 10.82 -2.44
C ASP A 306 -19.83 12.24 -2.18
N ASP A 307 -19.03 13.11 -1.56
CA ASP A 307 -19.33 14.53 -1.28
C ASP A 307 -18.58 15.47 -2.23
N ALA A 308 -18.12 14.95 -3.39
CA ALA A 308 -17.25 15.64 -4.32
C ALA A 308 -17.94 16.83 -5.04
N TYR A 309 -18.15 17.93 -4.32
CA TYR A 309 -17.81 19.23 -4.87
C TYR A 309 -16.30 19.19 -5.12
N ILE A 310 -15.91 18.80 -6.34
CA ILE A 310 -14.63 19.22 -6.87
C ILE A 310 -14.62 20.74 -6.71
N VAL A 311 -13.89 21.25 -5.72
CA VAL A 311 -13.59 22.68 -5.60
C VAL A 311 -12.56 22.99 -6.68
N GLY A 312 -12.99 22.84 -7.93
CA GLY A 312 -12.36 23.44 -9.09
C GLY A 312 -12.62 24.93 -9.00
N PHE A 313 -11.57 25.70 -9.21
CA PHE A 313 -11.57 27.15 -9.34
C PHE A 313 -12.94 27.77 -9.66
N ILE A 314 -13.47 28.57 -8.73
CA ILE A 314 -14.39 29.64 -9.11
C ILE A 314 -13.54 30.90 -9.22
N GLY A 315 -12.94 31.07 -10.39
CA GLY A 315 -12.73 32.42 -10.90
C GLY A 315 -14.12 32.99 -11.20
N GLU A 316 -14.40 34.16 -10.62
CA GLU A 316 -15.49 35.09 -10.89
C GLU A 316 -16.60 34.60 -11.83
N VAL A 317 -17.74 34.16 -11.29
CA VAL A 317 -19.07 34.50 -11.83
C VAL A 317 -20.08 34.50 -10.67
N GLU A 318 -20.66 35.67 -10.39
CA GLU A 318 -21.91 35.80 -9.62
C GLU A 318 -23.04 35.07 -10.36
N ILE A 319 -23.71 34.13 -9.70
CA ILE A 319 -25.03 33.71 -10.13
C ILE A 319 -25.94 33.60 -8.91
N HIS A 320 -26.86 34.56 -8.81
CA HIS A 320 -28.03 34.47 -7.96
C HIS A 320 -28.95 33.34 -8.46
N ALA A 321 -29.31 32.43 -7.56
CA ALA A 321 -30.62 31.77 -7.58
C ALA A 321 -30.91 31.24 -6.16
N GLY A 322 -31.90 31.84 -5.50
CA GLY A 322 -32.51 31.26 -4.31
C GLY A 322 -33.47 30.13 -4.68
N PHE A 323 -33.89 29.32 -3.70
CA PHE A 323 -35.29 28.98 -3.47
C PHE A 323 -35.44 28.25 -2.11
N GLU A 324 -36.15 28.95 -1.23
CA GLU A 324 -37.10 28.56 -0.18
C GLU A 324 -36.88 27.35 0.75
N GLU A 325 -36.99 27.69 2.03
CA GLU A 325 -37.42 26.84 3.14
C GLU A 325 -38.70 26.08 2.79
N ASN A 326 -38.82 24.85 3.30
CA ASN A 326 -40.10 24.38 3.78
C ASN A 326 -39.93 23.61 5.08
N ALA A 327 -40.44 24.25 6.14
CA ALA A 327 -40.87 23.61 7.36
C ALA A 327 -42.21 22.90 7.12
N SER A 328 -42.38 21.72 7.70
CA SER A 328 -43.66 21.14 8.15
C SER A 328 -43.32 19.90 8.98
N GLU A 329 -43.42 19.96 10.31
CA GLU A 329 -44.60 19.50 11.07
C GLU A 329 -45.09 18.10 10.66
N THR A 330 -44.77 17.10 11.49
CA THR A 330 -45.76 16.37 12.31
C THR A 330 -45.10 15.81 13.56
#